data_AF-A0A3B7MU61-F1
#
_entry.id   AF-A0A3B7MU61-F1
#
_cell.length_a   1.000
_cell.length_b   1.000
_cell.length_c   1.000
_cell.angle_alpha   90.00
_cell.angle_beta   90.00
_cell.angle_gamma   90.00
#
_symmetry.space_group_name_H-M   'P 1'
#
loop_
_entity.id
_entity.type
_entity.pdbx_description
1 polymer ?
#
loop_
_entity_poly.entity_id
_entity_poly.type
_entity_poly.pdbx_seq_one_letter_code
_entity_poly.pdbx_strand_id
1 'polypeptide(L)'
;MKVIYTTILGSLLLLCTQFASAQESDTAIATRNALKYADSIVKANFYQDWKTFMDLSCPTAIKYYGGPVQFKERVVLIYFRNEPKLEEKPETIRILEMRNEINEWQCVVEKVRNTFINDKKAIITSYLIGQSLDAGETWKFIDVSHNSMESVAYLLPGIFDKLTIPLSTTVYPGEVVAAPEEVAPPAKTTAKKRSAAKGK
;
A
#
# COMPACT_ATOMS: atom_id res chain seq x y z
N MET A 1 -33.49 -30.26 -37.82
CA MET A 1 -33.20 -29.94 -36.40
C MET A 1 -31.70 -29.93 -36.08
N LYS A 2 -30.87 -30.92 -36.46
CA LYS A 2 -29.42 -30.95 -36.14
C LYS A 2 -28.62 -29.71 -36.62
N VAL A 3 -28.97 -29.13 -37.77
CA VAL A 3 -28.24 -27.98 -38.36
C VAL A 3 -28.43 -26.68 -37.55
N ILE A 4 -29.54 -26.53 -36.82
CA ILE A 4 -29.85 -25.31 -36.06
C ILE A 4 -29.04 -25.25 -34.75
N TYR A 5 -28.77 -26.40 -34.13
CA TYR A 5 -27.96 -26.46 -32.91
C TYR A 5 -26.49 -26.15 -33.16
N THR A 6 -25.95 -26.53 -34.32
CA THR A 6 -24.55 -26.25 -34.69
C THR A 6 -24.30 -24.76 -34.95
N THR A 7 -25.25 -24.04 -35.53
CA THR A 7 -25.11 -22.58 -35.72
C THR A 7 -25.23 -21.83 -34.40
N ILE A 8 -26.21 -22.15 -33.55
CA ILE A 8 -26.38 -21.49 -32.24
C ILE A 8 -25.16 -21.72 -31.33
N LEU A 9 -24.60 -22.94 -31.32
CA LEU A 9 -23.41 -23.25 -30.53
C LEU A 9 -22.16 -22.51 -31.04
N GLY A 10 -22.01 -22.36 -32.36
CA GLY A 10 -20.94 -21.57 -32.97
C GLY A 10 -21.05 -20.07 -32.67
N SER A 11 -22.26 -19.51 -32.68
CA SER A 11 -22.52 -18.10 -32.33
C SER A 11 -22.24 -17.81 -30.85
N LEU A 12 -22.61 -18.73 -29.95
CA LEU A 12 -22.36 -18.58 -28.51
C LEU A 12 -20.86 -18.63 -28.19
N LEU A 13 -20.09 -19.48 -28.87
CA LEU A 13 -18.65 -19.58 -28.67
C LEU A 13 -17.91 -18.30 -29.11
N LEU A 14 -18.36 -17.64 -30.20
CA LEU A 14 -17.77 -16.39 -30.67
C LEU A 14 -18.05 -15.22 -29.70
N LEU A 15 -19.24 -15.13 -29.10
CA LEU A 15 -19.55 -14.08 -28.12
C LEU A 15 -18.71 -14.20 -26.85
N CYS A 16 -18.43 -15.42 -26.36
CA CYS A 16 -17.63 -15.61 -25.16
C CYS A 16 -16.18 -15.09 -25.29
N THR A 17 -15.60 -15.08 -26.49
CA THR A 17 -14.23 -14.58 -26.69
C THR A 17 -14.09 -13.06 -26.63
N GLN A 18 -15.16 -12.29 -26.87
CA GLN A 18 -15.08 -10.82 -26.90
C GLN A 18 -15.07 -10.18 -25.51
N PHE A 19 -15.66 -10.84 -24.50
CA PHE A 19 -15.70 -10.31 -23.13
C PHE A 19 -14.36 -10.46 -22.40
N ALA A 20 -13.60 -11.52 -22.67
CA ALA A 20 -12.31 -11.74 -22.01
C ALA A 20 -11.25 -10.69 -22.40
N SER A 21 -11.25 -10.22 -23.66
CA SER A 21 -10.27 -9.22 -24.13
C SER A 21 -10.50 -7.82 -23.55
N ALA A 22 -11.74 -7.44 -23.23
CA ALA A 22 -12.06 -6.12 -22.70
C ALA A 22 -11.57 -5.95 -21.25
N GLN A 23 -11.69 -6.99 -20.43
CA GLN A 23 -11.29 -6.93 -19.02
C GLN A 23 -9.76 -6.82 -18.85
N GLU A 24 -8.99 -7.43 -19.75
CA GLU A 24 -7.52 -7.33 -19.75
C GLU A 24 -7.05 -5.92 -20.16
N SER A 25 -7.74 -5.28 -21.11
CA SER A 25 -7.42 -3.90 -21.50
C SER A 25 -7.70 -2.90 -20.38
N ASP A 26 -8.81 -3.07 -19.66
CA ASP A 26 -9.19 -2.15 -18.56
C ASP A 26 -8.18 -2.22 -17.42
N THR A 27 -7.74 -3.44 -17.06
CA THR A 27 -6.72 -3.65 -16.04
C THR A 27 -5.38 -2.99 -16.42
N ALA A 28 -4.97 -3.09 -17.69
CA ALA A 28 -3.74 -2.48 -18.16
C ALA A 28 -3.80 -0.94 -18.17
N ILE A 29 -4.96 -0.35 -18.49
CA ILE A 29 -5.18 1.10 -18.43
C ILE A 29 -5.15 1.58 -16.98
N ALA A 30 -5.92 0.92 -16.11
CA ALA A 30 -5.98 1.23 -14.68
C ALA A 30 -4.60 1.15 -14.02
N THR A 31 -3.82 0.10 -14.32
CA THR A 31 -2.45 -0.09 -13.82
C THR A 31 -1.51 1.03 -14.26
N ARG A 32 -1.58 1.42 -15.53
CA ARG A 32 -0.75 2.51 -16.08
C ARG A 32 -1.10 3.85 -15.45
N ASN A 33 -2.39 4.14 -15.30
CA ASN A 33 -2.86 5.36 -14.65
C ASN A 33 -2.47 5.38 -13.17
N ALA A 34 -2.66 4.28 -12.45
CA ALA A 34 -2.25 4.14 -11.06
C ALA A 34 -0.76 4.46 -10.89
N LEU A 35 0.13 3.85 -11.70
CA LEU A 35 1.57 4.13 -11.66
C LEU A 35 1.88 5.60 -11.97
N LYS A 36 1.23 6.19 -12.97
CA LYS A 36 1.42 7.60 -13.34
C LYS A 36 1.08 8.54 -12.18
N TYR A 37 -0.06 8.32 -11.52
CA TYR A 37 -0.48 9.16 -10.41
C TYR A 37 0.35 8.89 -9.14
N ALA A 38 0.73 7.63 -8.89
CA ALA A 38 1.63 7.26 -7.80
C ALA A 38 3.01 7.92 -7.95
N ASP A 39 3.58 7.93 -9.16
CA ASP A 39 4.84 8.63 -9.46
C ASP A 39 4.67 10.14 -9.24
N SER A 40 3.52 10.69 -9.64
CA SER A 40 3.21 12.12 -9.48
C SER A 40 3.13 12.53 -8.01
N ILE A 41 2.46 11.76 -7.14
CA ILE A 41 2.36 12.10 -5.72
C ILE A 41 3.69 11.95 -4.99
N VAL A 42 4.48 10.92 -5.32
CA VAL A 42 5.83 10.73 -4.77
C VAL A 42 6.76 11.88 -5.16
N LYS A 43 6.74 12.29 -6.44
CA LYS A 43 7.52 13.45 -6.90
C LYS A 43 7.02 14.75 -6.29
N ALA A 44 5.71 14.93 -6.16
CA ALA A 44 5.15 16.12 -5.51
C ALA A 44 5.63 16.24 -4.05
N ASN A 45 5.67 15.12 -3.32
CA ASN A 45 6.24 15.08 -1.97
C ASN A 45 7.72 15.47 -1.96
N PHE A 46 8.52 14.86 -2.84
CA PHE A 46 9.97 15.10 -2.94
C PHE A 46 10.32 16.55 -3.33
N TYR A 47 9.60 17.12 -4.31
CA TYR A 47 9.82 18.49 -4.79
C TYR A 47 9.04 19.55 -4.01
N GLN A 48 8.38 19.16 -2.91
CA GLN A 48 7.61 20.07 -2.06
C GLN A 48 6.47 20.79 -2.81
N ASP A 49 5.95 20.18 -3.88
CA ASP A 49 4.73 20.62 -4.55
C ASP A 49 3.52 20.18 -3.71
N TRP A 50 3.32 20.91 -2.61
CA TRP A 50 2.25 20.61 -1.67
C TRP A 50 0.88 20.74 -2.31
N LYS A 51 0.71 21.55 -3.37
CA LYS A 51 -0.58 21.64 -4.04
C LYS A 51 -0.90 20.31 -4.74
N THR A 52 0.00 19.82 -5.58
CA THR A 52 -0.17 18.54 -6.28
C THR A 52 -0.27 17.37 -5.31
N PHE A 53 0.55 17.38 -4.24
CA PHE A 53 0.48 16.33 -3.21
C PHE A 53 -0.91 16.26 -2.56
N MET A 54 -1.47 17.42 -2.18
CA MET A 54 -2.80 17.51 -1.58
C MET A 54 -3.89 17.11 -2.56
N ASP A 55 -3.78 17.54 -3.83
CA ASP A 55 -4.73 17.18 -4.88
C ASP A 55 -4.74 15.66 -5.16
N LEU A 56 -3.61 14.97 -5.00
CA LEU A 56 -3.49 13.53 -5.18
C LEU A 56 -3.74 12.71 -3.91
N SER A 57 -3.87 13.35 -2.75
CA SER A 57 -4.15 12.68 -1.48
C SER A 57 -5.62 12.30 -1.34
N CYS A 58 -5.93 11.20 -0.65
CA CYS A 58 -7.31 10.81 -0.39
C CYS A 58 -8.06 11.86 0.46
N PRO A 59 -9.26 12.30 0.05
CA PRO A 59 -10.05 13.28 0.80
C PRO A 59 -10.39 12.84 2.23
N THR A 60 -10.58 11.55 2.44
CA THR A 60 -10.84 10.95 3.77
C THR A 60 -9.65 11.12 4.71
N ALA A 61 -8.42 11.00 4.21
CA ALA A 61 -7.22 11.27 5.00
C ALA A 61 -7.11 12.75 5.35
N ILE A 62 -7.37 13.65 4.39
CA ILE A 62 -7.42 15.10 4.64
C ILE A 62 -8.42 15.43 5.76
N LYS A 63 -9.62 14.83 5.69
CA LYS A 63 -10.67 15.00 6.70
C LYS A 63 -10.24 14.46 8.08
N TYR A 64 -9.65 13.27 8.11
CA TYR A 64 -9.19 12.63 9.34
C TYR A 64 -8.20 13.51 10.11
N TYR A 65 -7.29 14.16 9.40
CA TYR A 65 -6.29 15.04 10.00
C TYR A 65 -6.81 16.46 10.32
N GLY A 66 -8.12 16.71 10.21
CA GLY A 66 -8.73 17.99 10.60
C GLY A 66 -8.90 19.00 9.47
N GLY A 67 -8.68 18.59 8.22
CA GLY A 67 -8.84 19.44 7.04
C GLY A 67 -7.53 19.69 6.28
N PRO A 68 -7.58 20.46 5.18
CA PRO A 68 -6.45 20.61 4.27
C PRO A 68 -5.24 21.30 4.91
N VAL A 69 -5.46 22.25 5.82
CA VAL A 69 -4.37 22.99 6.49
C VAL A 69 -3.61 22.05 7.43
N GLN A 70 -4.33 21.39 8.34
CA GLN A 70 -3.76 20.50 9.35
C GLN A 70 -3.11 19.26 8.72
N PHE A 71 -3.71 18.71 7.66
CA PHE A 71 -3.11 17.63 6.91
C PHE A 71 -1.79 18.06 6.26
N LYS A 72 -1.74 19.22 5.60
CA LYS A 72 -0.50 19.77 5.03
C LYS A 72 0.56 19.97 6.11
N GLU A 73 0.23 20.60 7.23
CA GLU A 73 1.15 20.81 8.35
C GLU A 73 1.74 19.49 8.86
N ARG A 74 0.90 18.45 8.98
CA ARG A 74 1.34 17.12 9.39
C ARG A 74 2.30 16.49 8.38
N VAL A 75 2.00 16.58 7.08
CA VAL A 75 2.85 16.06 6.00
C VAL A 75 4.20 16.78 5.98
N VAL A 76 4.20 18.11 6.08
CA VAL A 76 5.42 18.92 6.13
C VAL A 76 6.27 18.57 7.35
N LEU A 77 5.65 18.43 8.53
CA LEU A 77 6.34 18.02 9.77
C LEU A 77 7.04 16.66 9.59
N ILE A 78 6.36 15.70 8.98
CA ILE A 78 6.89 14.37 8.71
C ILE A 78 8.04 14.45 7.70
N TYR A 79 7.87 15.22 6.62
CA TYR A 79 8.85 15.36 5.55
C TYR A 79 10.19 15.90 6.07
N PHE A 80 10.14 16.95 6.90
CA PHE A 80 11.32 17.59 7.48
C PHE A 80 11.79 16.96 8.80
N ARG A 81 11.23 15.81 9.21
CA ARG A 81 11.71 15.08 10.40
C ARG A 81 13.18 14.69 10.27
N ASN A 82 13.59 14.35 9.05
CA ASN A 82 14.99 14.18 8.68
C ASN A 82 15.36 15.31 7.71
N GLU A 83 16.49 15.96 7.93
CA GLU A 83 16.97 17.01 7.03
C GLU A 83 17.27 16.41 5.64
N PRO A 84 16.57 16.84 4.57
CA PRO A 84 16.81 16.30 3.24
C PRO A 84 18.23 16.61 2.78
N LYS A 85 18.99 15.59 2.38
CA LYS A 85 20.34 15.78 1.82
C LYS A 85 20.27 15.93 0.31
N LEU A 86 21.21 16.71 -0.25
CA LEU A 86 21.31 16.94 -1.71
C LEU A 86 21.51 15.65 -2.53
N GLU A 87 22.03 14.59 -1.90
CA GLU A 87 22.22 13.28 -2.53
C GLU A 87 20.92 12.46 -2.64
N GLU A 88 19.85 12.85 -1.94
CA GLU A 88 18.58 12.13 -2.01
C GLU A 88 17.94 12.25 -3.39
N LYS A 89 17.27 11.18 -3.80
CA LYS A 89 16.53 11.09 -5.06
C LYS A 89 15.06 10.82 -4.76
N PRO A 90 14.14 11.12 -5.70
CA PRO A 90 12.76 10.67 -5.61
C PRO A 90 12.68 9.17 -5.34
N GLU A 91 11.67 8.76 -4.57
CA GLU A 91 11.44 7.36 -4.25
C GLU A 91 11.13 6.58 -5.54
N THR A 92 11.62 5.34 -5.62
CA THR A 92 11.24 4.44 -6.72
C THR A 92 9.98 3.68 -6.34
N ILE A 93 9.10 3.43 -7.31
CA ILE A 93 7.81 2.79 -7.05
C ILE A 93 7.56 1.55 -7.91
N ARG A 94 6.74 0.63 -7.40
CA ARG A 94 6.13 -0.46 -8.17
C ARG A 94 4.77 -0.87 -7.58
N ILE A 95 3.84 -1.30 -8.43
CA ILE A 95 2.58 -1.90 -7.96
C ILE A 95 2.87 -3.33 -7.49
N LEU A 96 2.41 -3.66 -6.28
CA LEU A 96 2.43 -5.01 -5.73
C LEU A 96 1.13 -5.75 -5.99
N GLU A 97 0.02 -5.05 -5.84
CA GLU A 97 -1.31 -5.63 -5.96
C GLU A 97 -2.26 -4.63 -6.62
N MET A 98 -3.13 -5.13 -7.48
CA MET A 98 -4.21 -4.39 -8.13
C MET A 98 -5.50 -5.21 -7.99
N ARG A 99 -6.58 -4.55 -7.58
CA ARG A 99 -7.90 -5.15 -7.38
C ARG A 99 -8.97 -4.25 -7.98
N ASN A 100 -10.04 -4.88 -8.45
CA ASN A 100 -11.24 -4.21 -8.92
C ASN A 100 -12.47 -4.85 -8.26
N GLU A 101 -13.36 -4.02 -7.73
CA GLU A 101 -14.69 -4.43 -7.30
C GLU A 101 -15.69 -3.34 -7.74
N ILE A 102 -16.67 -3.73 -8.57
CA ILE A 102 -17.82 -2.88 -8.95
C ILE A 102 -17.42 -1.44 -9.33
N ASN A 103 -16.58 -1.28 -10.36
CA ASN A 103 -16.07 0.00 -10.88
C ASN A 103 -15.11 0.78 -9.97
N GLU A 104 -14.82 0.26 -8.77
CA GLU A 104 -13.76 0.79 -7.93
C GLU A 104 -12.48 -0.01 -8.12
N TRP A 105 -11.36 0.70 -8.22
CA TRP A 105 -10.05 0.08 -8.27
C TRP A 105 -9.27 0.45 -7.02
N GLN A 106 -8.51 -0.52 -6.50
CA GLN A 106 -7.55 -0.28 -5.44
C GLN A 106 -6.23 -0.94 -5.76
N CYS A 107 -5.14 -0.30 -5.35
CA CYS A 107 -3.81 -0.86 -5.50
C CYS A 107 -2.93 -0.64 -4.28
N VAL A 108 -1.95 -1.52 -4.12
CA VAL A 108 -0.83 -1.34 -3.19
C VAL A 108 0.40 -1.01 -4.03
N VAL A 109 1.00 0.15 -3.76
CA VAL A 109 2.23 0.60 -4.42
C VAL A 109 3.36 0.56 -3.39
N GLU A 110 4.38 -0.23 -3.65
CA GLU A 110 5.63 -0.14 -2.91
C GLU A 110 6.39 1.12 -3.32
N LYS A 111 6.90 1.85 -2.33
CA LYS A 111 7.82 2.98 -2.48
C LYS A 111 9.10 2.69 -1.71
N VAL A 112 10.24 2.84 -2.39
CA VAL A 112 11.56 2.65 -1.82
C VAL A 112 12.31 3.98 -1.83
N ARG A 113 12.69 4.44 -0.64
CA ARG A 113 13.42 5.69 -0.42
C ARG A 113 14.84 5.39 0.07
N ASN A 114 15.83 5.92 -0.63
CA ASN A 114 17.20 6.02 -0.13
C ASN A 114 17.36 7.36 0.59
N THR A 115 17.60 7.34 1.90
CA THR A 115 17.65 8.55 2.75
C THR A 115 18.75 8.41 3.81
N PHE A 116 18.84 9.40 4.70
CA PHE A 116 19.74 9.41 5.84
C PHE A 116 18.95 9.51 7.14
N ILE A 117 19.31 8.68 8.11
CA ILE A 117 18.79 8.74 9.48
C ILE A 117 20.01 8.84 10.40
N ASN A 118 20.12 9.94 11.15
CA ASN A 118 21.28 10.21 12.01
C ASN A 118 22.61 10.05 11.27
N ASP A 119 22.72 10.69 10.09
CA ASP A 119 23.87 10.63 9.17
C ASP A 119 24.24 9.25 8.60
N LYS A 120 23.49 8.19 8.93
CA LYS A 120 23.65 6.86 8.33
C LYS A 120 22.72 6.69 7.13
N LYS A 121 23.23 6.12 6.04
CA LYS A 121 22.41 5.74 4.87
C LYS A 121 21.37 4.70 5.30
N ALA A 122 20.14 4.90 4.88
CA ALA A 122 19.01 4.02 5.14
C ALA A 122 18.19 3.81 3.87
N ILE A 123 17.72 2.59 3.66
CA ILE A 123 16.76 2.23 2.63
C ILE A 123 15.45 1.95 3.35
N ILE A 124 14.45 2.79 3.10
CA ILE A 124 13.11 2.66 3.66
C ILE A 124 12.20 2.12 2.58
N THR A 125 11.61 0.95 2.82
CA THR A 125 10.53 0.40 2.01
C THR A 125 9.23 0.68 2.75
N SER A 126 8.30 1.32 2.07
CA SER A 126 6.95 1.61 2.58
C SER A 126 5.94 1.55 1.45
N TYR A 127 4.68 1.86 1.74
CA TYR A 127 3.59 1.59 0.80
C TYR A 127 2.63 2.78 0.67
N LEU A 128 2.06 2.91 -0.53
CA LEU A 128 0.87 3.71 -0.78
C LEU A 128 -0.30 2.78 -1.04
N ILE A 129 -1.49 3.19 -0.60
CA ILE A 129 -2.74 2.59 -1.04
C ILE A 129 -3.40 3.58 -1.99
N GLY A 130 -3.63 3.15 -3.22
CA GLY A 130 -4.35 3.92 -4.23
C GLY A 130 -5.80 3.50 -4.32
N GLN A 131 -6.70 4.46 -4.52
CA GLN A 131 -8.11 4.21 -4.85
C GLN A 131 -8.50 5.04 -6.09
N SER A 132 -9.25 4.42 -6.99
CA SER A 132 -9.98 5.08 -8.07
C SER A 132 -11.45 4.72 -7.97
N LEU A 133 -12.30 5.74 -8.07
CA LEU A 133 -13.77 5.63 -8.01
C LEU A 133 -14.43 5.83 -9.39
N ASP A 134 -13.61 5.91 -10.44
CA ASP A 134 -13.98 6.24 -11.82
C ASP A 134 -13.34 5.24 -12.79
N ALA A 135 -13.47 3.94 -12.48
CA ALA A 135 -13.00 2.84 -13.33
C ALA A 135 -11.50 2.88 -13.69
N GLY A 136 -10.66 3.50 -12.86
CA GLY A 136 -9.21 3.55 -13.03
C GLY A 136 -8.71 4.79 -13.78
N GLU A 137 -9.56 5.78 -14.04
CA GLU A 137 -9.19 7.02 -14.74
C GLU A 137 -8.38 7.96 -13.84
N THR A 138 -8.89 8.27 -12.65
CA THR A 138 -8.21 9.12 -11.67
C THR A 138 -7.95 8.40 -10.36
N TRP A 139 -6.82 8.72 -9.73
CA TRP A 139 -6.35 8.01 -8.54
C TRP A 139 -6.05 8.98 -7.40
N LYS A 140 -6.41 8.57 -6.20
CA LYS A 140 -6.01 9.21 -4.94
C LYS A 140 -5.24 8.22 -4.08
N PHE A 141 -4.30 8.73 -3.29
CA PHE A 141 -3.39 7.89 -2.51
C PHE A 141 -3.38 8.23 -1.02
N ILE A 142 -3.09 7.22 -0.22
CA ILE A 142 -2.76 7.33 1.20
C ILE A 142 -1.38 6.72 1.39
N ASP A 143 -0.50 7.46 2.06
CA ASP A 143 0.79 6.94 2.50
C ASP A 143 0.63 6.24 3.85
N VAL A 144 0.97 4.94 3.89
CA VAL A 144 0.84 4.14 5.12
C VAL A 144 2.13 4.09 5.94
N SER A 145 3.22 4.69 5.48
CA SER A 145 4.53 4.68 6.16
C SER A 145 4.52 5.25 7.58
N HIS A 146 3.50 6.02 7.95
CA HIS A 146 3.39 6.71 9.24
C HIS A 146 2.08 6.42 9.99
N ASN A 147 1.33 5.42 9.54
CA ASN A 147 0.04 5.05 10.10
C ASN A 147 0.08 3.58 10.56
N SER A 148 -0.57 3.27 11.68
CA SER A 148 -0.81 1.88 12.05
C SER A 148 -1.86 1.27 11.11
N MET A 149 -1.91 -0.06 11.00
CA MET A 149 -2.92 -0.72 10.18
C MET A 149 -4.35 -0.41 10.64
N GLU A 150 -4.58 -0.24 11.95
CA GLU A 150 -5.87 0.22 12.46
C GLU A 150 -6.20 1.63 11.96
N SER A 151 -5.21 2.53 11.93
CA SER A 151 -5.37 3.90 11.43
C SER A 151 -5.73 3.92 9.95
N VAL A 152 -5.16 3.00 9.16
CA VAL A 152 -5.46 2.88 7.71
C VAL A 152 -6.95 2.60 7.46
N ALA A 153 -7.58 1.74 8.26
CA ALA A 153 -9.02 1.46 8.12
C ALA A 153 -9.89 2.71 8.34
N TYR A 154 -9.47 3.64 9.21
CA TYR A 154 -10.15 4.93 9.38
C TYR A 154 -9.88 5.91 8.25
N LEU A 155 -8.68 5.86 7.66
CA LEU A 155 -8.28 6.72 6.55
C LEU A 155 -8.93 6.30 5.23
N LEU A 156 -9.20 5.00 5.05
CA LEU A 156 -9.82 4.44 3.84
C LEU A 156 -10.91 3.44 4.23
N PRO A 157 -12.11 3.92 4.62
CA PRO A 157 -13.18 3.03 5.10
C PRO A 157 -13.73 2.07 4.03
N GLY A 158 -13.46 2.35 2.75
CA GLY A 158 -13.84 1.48 1.63
C GLY A 158 -12.72 0.53 1.18
N ILE A 159 -11.66 0.34 1.98
CA ILE A 159 -10.55 -0.55 1.60
C ILE A 159 -11.06 -1.98 1.37
N PHE A 160 -10.58 -2.66 0.33
CA PHE A 160 -10.94 -4.04 0.08
C PHE A 160 -10.31 -4.95 1.14
N ASP A 161 -11.13 -5.78 1.78
CA ASP A 161 -10.72 -6.72 2.84
C ASP A 161 -9.61 -7.69 2.40
N LYS A 162 -9.48 -7.92 1.09
CA LYS A 162 -8.49 -8.83 0.50
C LYS A 162 -7.17 -8.15 0.12
N LEU A 163 -7.04 -6.84 0.30
CA LEU A 163 -5.84 -6.09 -0.06
C LEU A 163 -4.74 -6.37 0.98
N THR A 164 -3.62 -6.93 0.55
CA THR A 164 -2.52 -7.27 1.45
C THR A 164 -1.50 -6.14 1.49
N ILE A 165 -1.42 -5.46 2.63
CA ILE A 165 -0.48 -4.34 2.83
C ILE A 165 0.70 -4.84 3.69
N PRO A 166 1.92 -4.90 3.15
CA PRO A 166 3.07 -5.33 3.93
C PRO A 166 3.48 -4.27 4.97
N LEU A 167 4.26 -4.70 5.97
CA LEU A 167 4.84 -3.80 6.95
C LEU A 167 6.03 -3.03 6.36
N SER A 168 6.14 -1.75 6.70
CA SER A 168 7.28 -0.92 6.26
C SER A 168 8.58 -1.39 6.94
N THR A 169 9.69 -1.32 6.22
CA THR A 169 11.01 -1.78 6.70
C THR A 169 12.07 -0.72 6.48
N THR A 170 13.03 -0.63 7.40
CA THR A 170 14.22 0.23 7.26
C THR A 170 15.46 -0.65 7.32
N VAL A 171 16.32 -0.55 6.30
CA VAL A 171 17.58 -1.30 6.20
C VAL A 171 18.75 -0.32 6.16
N TYR A 172 19.81 -0.55 6.95
CA TYR A 172 21.04 0.23 6.93
C TYR A 172 22.11 -0.52 6.12
N PRO A 173 22.48 -0.06 4.91
CA PRO A 173 23.50 -0.73 4.11
C PRO A 173 24.85 -0.72 4.84
N GLY A 174 25.33 -1.89 5.26
CA GLY A 174 26.60 -2.04 6.00
C GLY A 174 26.42 -2.67 7.39
N GLU A 175 25.22 -2.69 7.94
CA GLU A 175 24.87 -3.63 9.01
C GLU A 175 24.57 -4.98 8.36
N VAL A 176 25.47 -5.94 8.53
CA VAL A 176 25.22 -7.33 8.14
C VAL A 176 23.99 -7.76 8.94
N VAL A 177 22.85 -7.95 8.28
CA VAL A 177 21.63 -8.41 8.91
C VAL A 177 21.92 -9.82 9.41
N ALA A 178 22.28 -9.96 10.69
CA ALA A 178 22.16 -11.23 11.37
C ALA A 178 20.69 -11.62 11.22
N ALA A 179 20.45 -12.77 10.58
CA ALA A 179 19.11 -13.31 10.44
C ALA A 179 18.39 -13.26 11.81
N PRO A 180 17.09 -12.95 11.86
CA PRO A 180 16.36 -12.92 13.12
C PRO A 180 16.59 -14.25 13.83
N GLU A 181 17.24 -14.21 15.00
CA GLU A 181 17.36 -15.37 15.87
C GLU A 181 15.94 -15.88 16.11
N GLU A 182 15.69 -17.08 15.60
CA GLU A 182 14.47 -17.82 15.80
C GLU A 182 14.26 -17.94 17.31
N VAL A 183 13.35 -17.14 17.86
CA VAL A 183 13.08 -17.09 19.30
C VAL A 183 12.60 -18.47 19.71
N ALA A 184 13.49 -19.24 20.32
CA ALA A 184 13.20 -20.57 20.82
C ALA A 184 11.97 -20.50 21.76
N PRO A 185 10.98 -21.39 21.60
CA PRO A 185 9.76 -21.33 22.38
C PRO A 185 10.08 -21.47 23.87
N PRO A 186 9.38 -20.73 24.75
CA PRO A 186 9.67 -20.72 26.18
C PRO A 186 9.52 -22.13 26.76
N ALA A 187 10.59 -22.59 27.43
CA ALA A 187 10.62 -23.86 28.13
C ALA A 187 9.49 -23.93 29.17
N LYS A 188 8.67 -24.97 29.08
CA LYS A 188 7.58 -25.27 30.03
C LYS A 188 8.15 -25.49 31.42
N THR A 189 7.97 -24.51 32.31
CA THR A 189 8.28 -24.64 33.74
C THR A 189 7.36 -25.69 34.36
N THR A 190 7.93 -26.80 34.81
CA THR A 190 7.24 -27.87 35.51
C THR A 190 6.77 -27.40 36.90
N ALA A 191 5.45 -27.40 37.11
CA ALA A 191 4.83 -27.06 38.38
C ALA A 191 5.20 -28.10 39.46
N LYS A 192 5.93 -27.65 40.48
CA LYS A 192 6.32 -28.45 41.66
C LYS A 192 5.12 -28.61 42.59
N LYS A 193 4.56 -29.83 42.60
CA LYS A 193 3.47 -30.28 43.49
C LYS A 193 3.94 -30.21 44.97
N ARG A 194 3.42 -29.26 45.74
CA ARG A 194 3.59 -29.21 47.21
C ARG A 194 2.60 -30.18 47.85
N SER A 195 3.12 -31.24 48.48
CA SER A 195 2.38 -32.13 49.35
C SER A 195 2.03 -31.44 50.67
N ALA A 196 0.76 -31.44 51.04
CA ALA A 196 0.31 -31.10 52.39
C ALA A 196 0.68 -32.22 53.36
N ALA A 197 1.41 -31.88 54.43
CA ALA A 197 1.68 -32.75 55.56
C ALA A 197 0.95 -32.25 56.82
N LYS A 198 0.48 -33.25 57.56
CA LYS A 198 -0.43 -33.30 58.71
C LYS A 198 0.22 -32.84 60.03
N GLY A 199 -0.62 -32.42 60.99
CA GLY A 199 -0.36 -32.44 62.45
C GLY A 199 -0.25 -31.05 63.07
N LYS A 200 -0.93 -30.68 64.16
CA LYS A 200 -1.66 -31.40 65.22
C LYS A 200 -2.91 -30.62 65.60
#